data_AF-A0AAD5QL16-F1
#
_entry.id   AF-A0AAD5QL16-F1
#
_cell.length_a   1.000
_cell.length_b   1.000
_cell.length_c   1.000
_cell.angle_alpha   90.00
_cell.angle_beta   90.00
_cell.angle_gamma   90.00
#
_symmetry.space_group_name_H-M   'P 1'
#
loop_
_entity.id
_entity.type
_entity.pdbx_description
1 polymer ?
#
loop_
_entity_poly.entity_id
_entity_poly.type
_entity_poly.pdbx_seq_one_letter_code
_entity_poly.pdbx_strand_id
1 'polypeptide(L)'
;MGYLTRNPAVCLVVSGPGLLHTIGGLANATVNCWPVICIGGSSDVDQETHGAFQEWPQVESARLSCKHVSRPTTLQAIPYHIEKAVRECMYGRPGAVYIDIPGNLVLSSVEEDKIAALPKISLPPPVSLPPVQLVHNAIELIKEAQKPLVIVGKGAAWSERGPTMVQQFLTKSGLPWLSTPGGKGICTDTHPRSVAPARSFALRESDCVLLIGARLNWMLHFGRPPRFNPNVKIIQIDISPEEFHQNVPTTVALLGDVGESLDLMILRLGDWRFPEHSKWMTELRENTNKNRHYIFFFTSPLYPSYFNSQIIE
;
A
#
# COMPACT_ATOMS: atom_id res chain seq x y z
N MET A 1 -1.66 -4.37 14.17
CA MET A 1 -0.30 -3.88 13.84
C MET A 1 0.26 -4.40 12.51
N GLY A 2 -0.54 -4.99 11.61
CA GLY A 2 0.03 -5.76 10.50
C GLY A 2 0.82 -4.96 9.46
N TYR A 3 0.39 -3.73 9.17
CA TYR A 3 1.12 -2.83 8.27
C TYR A 3 2.54 -2.49 8.77
N LEU A 4 2.68 -2.23 10.08
CA LEU A 4 3.93 -1.75 10.67
C LEU A 4 4.96 -2.86 10.84
N THR A 5 4.51 -4.08 11.14
CA THR A 5 5.38 -5.22 11.41
C THR A 5 5.65 -6.09 10.19
N ARG A 6 4.96 -5.84 9.07
CA ARG A 6 4.97 -6.70 7.87
C ARG A 6 4.62 -8.15 8.16
N ASN A 7 3.82 -8.38 9.20
CA ASN A 7 3.32 -9.68 9.61
C ASN A 7 1.79 -9.62 9.76
N PRO A 8 1.05 -10.73 9.56
CA PRO A 8 -0.40 -10.73 9.78
C PRO A 8 -0.75 -10.30 11.21
N ALA A 9 -1.65 -9.34 11.35
CA ALA A 9 -2.31 -9.09 12.63
C ALA A 9 -3.48 -10.05 12.80
N VAL A 10 -3.65 -10.65 13.97
CA VAL A 10 -4.78 -11.55 14.26
C VAL A 10 -5.83 -10.81 15.08
N CYS A 11 -7.09 -10.96 14.68
CA CYS A 11 -8.28 -10.51 15.40
C CYS A 11 -9.15 -11.73 15.70
N LEU A 12 -9.52 -11.93 16.96
CA LEU A 12 -10.40 -13.03 17.39
C LEU A 12 -11.76 -12.44 17.78
N VAL A 13 -12.84 -13.01 17.23
CA VAL A 13 -14.22 -12.57 17.51
C VAL A 13 -15.17 -13.73 17.79
N VAL A 14 -16.28 -13.39 18.42
CA VAL A 14 -17.41 -14.31 18.62
C VAL A 14 -18.31 -14.36 17.37
N SER A 15 -19.28 -15.28 17.39
CA SER A 15 -20.32 -15.46 16.37
C SER A 15 -21.21 -14.23 16.17
N GLY A 16 -21.94 -14.22 15.06
CA GLY A 16 -22.96 -13.25 14.66
C GLY A 16 -22.52 -11.80 14.85
N PRO A 17 -22.96 -11.11 15.92
CA PRO A 17 -22.59 -9.73 16.20
C PRO A 17 -21.08 -9.48 16.26
N GLY A 18 -20.28 -10.45 16.73
CA GLY A 18 -18.83 -10.31 16.80
C GLY A 18 -18.20 -10.07 15.43
N LEU A 19 -18.52 -10.92 14.45
CA LEU A 19 -18.10 -10.72 13.08
C LEU A 19 -18.66 -9.41 12.50
N LEU A 20 -19.95 -9.15 12.66
CA LEU A 20 -20.62 -7.97 12.09
C LEU A 20 -19.92 -6.66 12.49
N HIS A 21 -19.51 -6.53 13.76
CA HIS A 21 -18.76 -5.37 14.24
C HIS A 21 -17.37 -5.20 13.59
N THR A 22 -16.79 -6.27 13.05
CA THR A 22 -15.48 -6.21 12.38
C THR A 22 -15.55 -5.90 10.89
N ILE A 23 -16.70 -6.03 10.23
CA ILE A 23 -16.82 -5.90 8.77
C ILE A 23 -16.22 -4.58 8.27
N GLY A 24 -16.53 -3.46 8.93
CA GLY A 24 -15.95 -2.16 8.58
C GLY A 24 -14.42 -2.12 8.71
N GLY A 25 -13.88 -2.77 9.76
CA GLY A 25 -12.43 -2.90 9.96
C GLY A 25 -11.75 -3.79 8.92
N LEU A 26 -12.37 -4.91 8.55
CA LEU A 26 -11.87 -5.83 7.52
C LEU A 26 -11.87 -5.15 6.15
N ALA A 27 -12.96 -4.48 5.79
CA ALA A 27 -13.05 -3.70 4.56
C ALA A 27 -11.97 -2.61 4.51
N ASN A 28 -11.78 -1.88 5.61
CA ASN A 28 -10.75 -0.86 5.73
C ASN A 28 -9.34 -1.45 5.56
N ALA A 29 -9.06 -2.59 6.19
CA ALA A 29 -7.78 -3.28 6.06
C ALA A 29 -7.53 -3.76 4.61
N THR A 30 -8.53 -4.34 3.94
CA THR A 30 -8.42 -4.77 2.54
C THR A 30 -8.17 -3.58 1.59
N VAL A 31 -8.96 -2.50 1.70
CA VAL A 31 -8.81 -1.30 0.85
C VAL A 31 -7.46 -0.60 1.08
N ASN A 32 -6.98 -0.60 2.31
CA ASN A 32 -5.67 -0.06 2.68
C ASN A 32 -4.53 -1.07 2.61
N CYS A 33 -4.79 -2.29 2.15
CA CYS A 33 -3.78 -3.32 1.93
C CYS A 33 -2.99 -3.66 3.20
N TRP A 34 -3.69 -3.85 4.31
CA TRP A 34 -3.12 -4.20 5.60
C TRP A 34 -3.42 -5.68 5.90
N PRO A 35 -2.41 -6.48 6.25
CA PRO A 35 -2.62 -7.90 6.51
C PRO A 35 -3.32 -8.10 7.86
N VAL A 36 -4.55 -8.61 7.81
CA VAL A 36 -5.36 -8.93 8.99
C VAL A 36 -6.01 -10.29 8.81
N ILE A 37 -5.84 -11.19 9.77
CA ILE A 37 -6.57 -12.46 9.85
C ILE A 37 -7.62 -12.31 10.94
N CYS A 38 -8.89 -12.36 10.56
CA CYS A 38 -9.99 -12.42 11.50
C CYS A 38 -10.42 -13.88 11.66
N ILE A 39 -10.47 -14.35 12.91
CA ILE A 39 -10.94 -15.69 13.26
C ILE A 39 -12.21 -15.50 14.07
N GLY A 40 -13.31 -16.07 13.62
CA GLY A 40 -14.60 -15.96 14.31
C GLY A 40 -15.14 -17.33 14.66
N GLY A 41 -15.69 -17.47 15.86
CA GLY A 41 -16.59 -18.59 16.16
C GLY A 41 -17.89 -18.49 15.35
N SER A 42 -18.54 -19.60 15.06
CA SER A 42 -19.91 -19.66 14.51
C SER A 42 -20.76 -20.68 15.27
N SER A 43 -22.07 -20.66 15.03
CA SER A 43 -22.99 -21.67 15.56
C SER A 43 -22.59 -23.08 15.10
N ASP A 44 -22.99 -24.09 15.86
CA ASP A 44 -22.72 -25.48 15.51
C ASP A 44 -23.37 -25.85 14.18
N VAL A 45 -22.70 -26.70 13.40
CA VAL A 45 -23.13 -27.05 12.03
C VAL A 45 -24.53 -27.69 12.02
N ASP A 46 -24.89 -28.46 13.04
CA ASP A 46 -26.19 -29.14 13.17
C ASP A 46 -27.33 -28.24 13.69
N GLN A 47 -27.01 -27.00 14.08
CA GLN A 47 -27.99 -26.00 14.53
C GLN A 47 -28.32 -24.96 13.45
N GLU A 48 -27.61 -24.97 12.32
CA GLU A 48 -27.89 -24.05 11.22
C GLU A 48 -29.34 -24.16 10.74
N THR A 49 -29.97 -23.03 10.44
CA THR A 49 -31.38 -22.89 10.04
C THR A 49 -32.40 -23.18 11.13
N HIS A 50 -31.96 -23.55 12.34
CA HIS A 50 -32.84 -23.81 13.48
C HIS A 50 -33.01 -22.58 14.39
N GLY A 51 -32.38 -21.45 14.08
CA GLY A 51 -32.40 -20.25 14.93
C GLY A 51 -31.43 -20.37 16.10
N ALA A 52 -30.22 -20.90 15.82
CA ALA A 52 -29.17 -21.09 16.79
C ALA A 52 -28.74 -19.78 17.47
N PHE A 53 -28.05 -19.89 18.60
CA PHE A 53 -27.50 -18.72 19.28
C PHE A 53 -26.54 -17.98 18.35
N GLN A 54 -26.82 -16.69 18.12
CA GLN A 54 -26.05 -15.82 17.23
C GLN A 54 -25.88 -16.36 15.80
N GLU A 55 -26.84 -17.15 15.31
CA GLU A 55 -26.85 -17.66 13.94
C GLU A 55 -26.84 -16.51 12.94
N TRP A 56 -25.87 -16.55 12.02
CA TRP A 56 -25.71 -15.53 10.97
C TRP A 56 -24.93 -16.10 9.78
N PRO A 57 -25.24 -15.69 8.53
CA PRO A 57 -24.45 -16.05 7.34
C PRO A 57 -23.11 -15.31 7.31
N GLN A 58 -22.19 -15.74 8.18
CA GLN A 58 -20.90 -15.10 8.43
C GLN A 58 -19.97 -15.14 7.22
N VAL A 59 -19.90 -16.29 6.55
CA VAL A 59 -19.05 -16.49 5.37
C VAL A 59 -19.47 -15.58 4.21
N GLU A 60 -20.77 -15.43 3.98
CA GLU A 60 -21.36 -14.57 2.96
C GLU A 60 -21.11 -13.10 3.30
N SER A 61 -21.32 -12.73 4.57
CA SER A 61 -21.19 -11.36 5.04
C SER A 61 -19.77 -10.82 4.95
N ALA A 62 -18.76 -11.66 5.23
CA ALA A 62 -17.35 -11.27 5.18
C ALA A 62 -16.77 -11.22 3.76
N ARG A 63 -17.43 -11.85 2.78
CA ARG A 63 -16.86 -12.15 1.45
C ARG A 63 -16.42 -10.92 0.67
N LEU A 64 -17.17 -9.82 0.77
CA LEU A 64 -16.85 -8.57 0.05
C LEU A 64 -15.79 -7.72 0.76
N SER A 65 -15.53 -7.99 2.04
CA SER A 65 -14.58 -7.22 2.86
C SER A 65 -13.21 -7.88 2.99
N CYS A 66 -13.07 -9.12 2.52
CA CYS A 66 -11.87 -9.93 2.67
C CYS A 66 -11.36 -10.43 1.31
N LYS A 67 -10.06 -10.64 1.20
CA LYS A 67 -9.43 -11.34 0.06
C LYS A 67 -9.82 -12.82 0.03
N HIS A 68 -9.95 -13.42 1.21
CA HIS A 68 -10.27 -14.82 1.38
C HIS A 68 -11.19 -15.01 2.57
N VAL A 69 -12.19 -15.87 2.39
CA VAL A 69 -13.08 -16.31 3.45
C VAL A 69 -13.14 -17.82 3.39
N SER A 70 -13.02 -18.49 4.53
CA SER A 70 -13.13 -19.94 4.58
C SER A 70 -13.73 -20.44 5.88
N ARG A 71 -14.26 -21.67 5.83
CA ARG A 71 -14.89 -22.36 6.95
C ARG A 71 -14.47 -23.83 6.91
N PRO A 72 -13.57 -24.30 7.79
CA PRO A 72 -13.23 -25.72 7.87
C PRO A 72 -14.45 -26.54 8.28
N THR A 73 -14.57 -27.74 7.70
CA THR A 73 -15.66 -28.70 7.99
C THR A 73 -15.25 -29.78 8.98
N THR A 74 -13.96 -29.92 9.27
CA THR A 74 -13.39 -30.91 10.19
C THR A 74 -12.18 -30.33 10.93
N LEU A 75 -11.80 -30.94 12.06
CA LEU A 75 -10.59 -30.55 12.80
C LEU A 75 -9.31 -30.67 11.95
N GLN A 76 -9.23 -31.72 11.13
CA GLN A 76 -8.09 -32.00 10.25
C GLN A 76 -7.94 -30.96 9.13
N ALA A 77 -9.03 -30.26 8.78
CA ALA A 77 -8.99 -29.20 7.78
C ALA A 77 -8.44 -27.87 8.34
N ILE A 78 -8.55 -27.61 9.65
CA ILE A 78 -8.16 -26.33 10.25
C ILE A 78 -6.75 -25.89 9.86
N PRO A 79 -5.70 -26.72 9.93
CA PRO A 79 -4.35 -26.32 9.53
C PRO A 79 -4.28 -25.77 8.10
N TYR A 80 -4.96 -26.42 7.14
CA TYR A 80 -4.95 -26.01 5.74
C TYR A 80 -5.65 -24.67 5.52
N HIS A 81 -6.75 -24.43 6.26
CA HIS A 81 -7.46 -23.16 6.23
C HIS A 81 -6.61 -22.02 6.83
N ILE A 82 -5.91 -22.28 7.93
CA ILE A 82 -5.01 -21.31 8.57
C ILE A 82 -3.82 -20.99 7.68
N GLU A 83 -3.16 -22.01 7.12
CA GLU A 83 -2.04 -21.85 6.18
C GLU A 83 -2.46 -21.01 4.97
N LYS A 84 -3.58 -21.35 4.34
CA LYS A 84 -4.12 -20.59 3.21
C LYS A 84 -4.49 -19.16 3.60
N ALA A 85 -5.09 -18.96 4.76
CA ALA A 85 -5.44 -17.61 5.23
C ALA A 85 -4.19 -16.74 5.44
N VAL A 86 -3.12 -17.27 6.04
CA VAL A 86 -1.83 -16.54 6.18
C VAL A 86 -1.29 -16.15 4.81
N ARG A 87 -1.31 -17.08 3.85
CA ARG A 87 -0.85 -16.85 2.48
C ARG A 87 -1.69 -15.79 1.76
N GLU A 88 -3.00 -15.94 1.74
CA GLU A 88 -3.93 -14.98 1.10
C GLU A 88 -3.89 -13.60 1.76
N CYS A 89 -3.64 -13.53 3.08
CA CYS A 89 -3.48 -12.28 3.82
C CYS A 89 -2.23 -11.50 3.38
N MET A 90 -1.15 -12.21 3.03
CA MET A 90 0.17 -11.62 2.77
C MET A 90 0.56 -11.51 1.30
N TYR A 91 0.17 -12.48 0.46
CA TYR A 91 0.68 -12.63 -0.90
C TYR A 91 0.07 -11.62 -1.87
N GLY A 92 0.89 -11.19 -2.84
CA GLY A 92 0.56 -10.11 -3.75
C GLY A 92 0.25 -8.85 -2.95
N ARG A 93 -0.93 -8.27 -3.19
CA ARG A 93 -1.42 -7.16 -2.39
C ARG A 93 -1.97 -7.68 -1.05
N PRO A 94 -1.46 -7.24 0.11
CA PRO A 94 -1.97 -7.71 1.40
C PRO A 94 -3.42 -7.27 1.62
N GLY A 95 -4.14 -7.92 2.53
CA GLY A 95 -5.50 -7.54 2.88
C GLY A 95 -6.08 -8.37 4.01
N ALA A 96 -7.35 -8.13 4.32
CA ALA A 96 -8.04 -8.91 5.36
C ALA A 96 -8.45 -10.28 4.84
N VAL A 97 -8.44 -11.28 5.71
CA VAL A 97 -9.02 -12.61 5.49
C VAL A 97 -9.88 -12.99 6.70
N TYR A 98 -10.88 -13.85 6.48
CA TYR A 98 -11.76 -14.34 7.53
C TYR A 98 -11.79 -15.87 7.56
N ILE A 99 -11.70 -16.43 8.77
CA ILE A 99 -11.87 -17.87 9.03
C ILE A 99 -13.02 -18.02 10.01
N ASP A 100 -14.07 -18.69 9.55
CA ASP A 100 -15.24 -19.06 10.35
C ASP A 100 -15.01 -20.45 10.96
N ILE A 101 -15.01 -20.58 12.28
CA ILE A 101 -14.81 -21.85 12.97
C ILE A 101 -16.10 -22.23 13.72
N PRO A 102 -16.83 -23.26 13.28
CA PRO A 102 -18.02 -23.77 13.98
C PRO A 102 -17.75 -24.12 15.44
N GLY A 103 -18.70 -23.81 16.33
CA GLY A 103 -18.61 -24.05 17.77
C GLY A 103 -18.29 -25.51 18.11
N ASN A 104 -18.97 -26.44 17.45
CA ASN A 104 -18.74 -27.88 17.60
C ASN A 104 -17.30 -28.29 17.23
N LEU A 105 -16.65 -27.62 16.26
CA LEU A 105 -15.24 -27.86 15.98
C LEU A 105 -14.32 -27.25 17.05
N VAL A 106 -14.65 -26.07 17.59
CA VAL A 106 -13.87 -25.46 18.68
C VAL A 106 -13.87 -26.35 19.93
N LEU A 107 -14.99 -27.02 20.21
CA LEU A 107 -15.16 -27.88 21.39
C LEU A 107 -14.74 -29.34 21.17
N SER A 108 -14.44 -29.73 19.93
CA SER A 108 -14.02 -31.09 19.59
C SER A 108 -12.52 -31.31 19.83
N SER A 109 -12.13 -32.57 19.95
CA SER A 109 -10.72 -32.98 20.02
C SER A 109 -10.44 -34.14 19.07
N VAL A 110 -9.17 -34.27 18.68
CA VAL A 110 -8.65 -35.36 17.87
C VAL A 110 -7.21 -35.63 18.29
N GLU A 111 -6.78 -36.88 18.16
CA GLU A 111 -5.37 -37.25 18.34
C GLU A 111 -4.47 -36.42 17.42
N GLU A 112 -3.34 -35.94 17.94
CA GLU A 112 -2.43 -35.03 17.24
C GLU A 112 -1.83 -35.67 15.98
N ASP A 113 -1.58 -36.98 15.99
CA ASP A 113 -1.05 -37.74 14.86
C ASP A 113 -2.02 -37.81 13.66
N LYS A 114 -3.30 -37.51 13.87
CA LYS A 114 -4.32 -37.38 12.82
C LYS A 114 -4.37 -35.97 12.22
N ILE A 115 -3.66 -35.00 12.79
CA ILE A 115 -3.53 -33.66 12.24
C ILE A 115 -2.34 -33.63 11.27
N ALA A 116 -2.59 -33.23 10.03
CA ALA A 116 -1.53 -33.13 9.04
C ALA A 116 -0.52 -32.04 9.45
N ALA A 117 0.76 -32.41 9.52
CA ALA A 117 1.85 -31.46 9.62
C ALA A 117 1.99 -30.72 8.28
N LEU A 118 1.70 -29.42 8.28
CA LEU A 118 1.86 -28.60 7.09
C LEU A 118 3.26 -27.99 7.03
N PRO A 119 3.87 -27.87 5.83
CA PRO A 119 5.10 -27.13 5.68
C PRO A 119 4.87 -25.68 6.11
N LYS A 120 5.79 -25.15 6.92
CA LYS A 120 5.77 -23.73 7.27
C LYS A 120 5.98 -22.91 6.00
N ILE A 121 5.10 -21.96 5.75
CA ILE A 121 5.31 -20.98 4.69
C ILE A 121 6.40 -20.01 5.13
N SER A 122 7.39 -19.78 4.29
CA SER A 122 8.34 -18.69 4.49
C SER A 122 7.65 -17.35 4.25
N LEU A 123 7.72 -16.47 5.27
CA LEU A 123 7.47 -15.04 5.12
C LEU A 123 8.83 -14.33 5.09
N PRO A 124 8.99 -13.27 4.28
CA PRO A 124 7.98 -12.61 3.43
C PRO A 124 7.57 -13.44 2.19
N PRO A 125 6.45 -13.11 1.54
CA PRO A 125 6.03 -13.76 0.30
C PRO A 125 7.08 -13.61 -0.81
N PRO A 126 7.14 -14.54 -1.77
CA PRO A 126 7.97 -14.36 -2.96
C PRO A 126 7.55 -13.11 -3.73
N VAL A 127 8.53 -12.42 -4.31
CA VAL A 127 8.33 -11.16 -5.04
C VAL A 127 8.66 -11.33 -6.53
N SER A 128 7.98 -10.55 -7.36
CA SER A 128 8.21 -10.50 -8.81
C SER A 128 9.14 -9.35 -9.19
N LEU A 129 9.89 -9.54 -10.27
CA LEU A 129 10.72 -8.53 -10.91
C LEU A 129 10.09 -8.07 -12.23
N PRO A 130 10.11 -6.77 -12.55
CA PRO A 130 9.68 -6.29 -13.85
C PRO A 130 10.65 -6.72 -14.96
N PRO A 131 10.18 -6.95 -16.20
CA PRO A 131 11.05 -7.22 -17.34
C PRO A 131 12.11 -6.13 -17.53
N VAL A 132 13.36 -6.54 -17.80
CA VAL A 132 14.51 -5.63 -17.97
C VAL A 132 14.26 -4.55 -19.02
N GLN A 133 13.56 -4.90 -20.11
CA GLN A 133 13.23 -3.93 -21.16
C GLN A 133 12.29 -2.81 -20.65
N LEU A 134 11.35 -3.12 -19.75
CA LEU A 134 10.47 -2.10 -19.18
C LEU A 134 11.23 -1.20 -18.20
N VAL A 135 12.15 -1.77 -17.42
CA VAL A 135 13.06 -0.99 -16.57
C VAL A 135 13.91 -0.04 -17.41
N HIS A 136 14.44 -0.52 -18.54
CA HIS A 136 15.17 0.31 -19.49
C HIS A 136 14.29 1.47 -20.00
N ASN A 137 13.10 1.16 -20.51
CA ASN A 137 12.17 2.17 -21.04
C ASN A 137 11.79 3.22 -19.96
N ALA A 138 11.59 2.80 -18.72
CA ALA A 138 11.32 3.71 -17.60
C ALA A 138 12.49 4.68 -17.36
N ILE A 139 13.73 4.17 -17.35
CA ILE A 139 14.91 5.01 -17.14
C ILE A 139 15.15 5.97 -18.30
N GLU A 140 15.05 5.54 -19.55
CA GLU A 140 15.21 6.45 -20.70
C GLU A 140 14.13 7.54 -20.66
N LEU A 141 12.89 7.18 -20.31
CA LEU A 141 11.83 8.16 -20.19
C LEU A 141 12.07 9.20 -19.07
N ILE A 142 12.64 8.78 -17.93
CA ILE A 142 13.07 9.69 -16.86
C ILE A 142 14.19 10.62 -17.32
N LYS A 143 15.15 10.11 -18.11
CA LYS A 143 16.29 10.89 -18.62
C LYS A 143 15.88 11.95 -19.63
N GLU A 144 14.86 11.69 -20.43
CA GLU A 144 14.31 12.62 -21.43
C GLU A 144 13.42 13.71 -20.80
N ALA A 145 12.85 13.45 -19.62
CA ALA A 145 11.91 14.35 -18.96
C ALA A 145 12.55 15.69 -18.55
N GLN A 146 11.85 16.79 -18.85
CA GLN A 146 12.28 18.13 -18.49
C GLN A 146 11.79 18.53 -17.10
N LYS A 147 10.61 18.04 -16.71
CA LYS A 147 9.97 18.29 -15.41
C LYS A 147 9.59 16.97 -14.71
N PRO A 148 10.57 16.07 -14.43
CA PRO A 148 10.27 14.81 -13.79
C PRO A 148 9.85 15.01 -12.33
N LEU A 149 9.01 14.11 -11.84
CA LEU A 149 8.54 14.09 -10.46
C LEU A 149 8.36 12.64 -9.97
N VAL A 150 8.84 12.36 -8.77
CA VAL A 150 8.59 11.08 -8.10
C VAL A 150 7.44 11.23 -7.10
N ILE A 151 6.54 10.26 -7.01
CA ILE A 151 5.52 10.17 -5.97
C ILE A 151 5.71 8.88 -5.18
N VAL A 152 6.00 9.02 -3.90
CA VAL A 152 6.25 7.91 -2.99
C VAL A 152 4.97 7.57 -2.23
N GLY A 153 4.47 6.35 -2.47
CA GLY A 153 3.26 5.83 -1.86
C GLY A 153 3.52 4.95 -0.64
N LYS A 154 2.45 4.60 0.07
CA LYS A 154 2.53 3.64 1.20
C LYS A 154 3.02 2.24 0.79
N GLY A 155 2.87 1.86 -0.48
CA GLY A 155 3.39 0.59 -1.00
C GLY A 155 4.92 0.53 -0.93
N ALA A 156 5.59 1.68 -1.04
CA ALA A 156 7.03 1.76 -0.86
C ALA A 156 7.46 1.53 0.60
N ALA A 157 6.64 1.92 1.58
CA ALA A 157 6.89 1.61 2.99
C ALA A 157 6.59 0.14 3.32
N TRP A 158 5.68 -0.49 2.58
CA TRP A 158 5.30 -1.88 2.76
C TRP A 158 6.36 -2.87 2.25
N SER A 159 6.96 -2.58 1.09
CA SER A 159 8.05 -3.39 0.53
C SER A 159 9.24 -3.43 1.49
N GLU A 160 9.83 -4.61 1.70
CA GLU A 160 10.92 -4.81 2.67
C GLU A 160 12.11 -3.89 2.45
N ARG A 161 12.63 -3.88 1.22
CA ARG A 161 13.73 -3.01 0.82
C ARG A 161 13.23 -1.65 0.34
N GLY A 162 11.92 -1.47 0.21
CA GLY A 162 11.30 -0.28 -0.36
C GLY A 162 11.81 1.04 0.24
N PRO A 163 11.81 1.25 1.58
CA PRO A 163 12.30 2.49 2.16
C PRO A 163 13.75 2.81 1.80
N THR A 164 14.65 1.83 1.95
CA THR A 164 16.08 1.98 1.65
C THR A 164 16.31 2.22 0.16
N MET A 165 15.62 1.48 -0.71
CA MET A 165 15.78 1.61 -2.17
C MET A 165 15.21 2.94 -2.68
N VAL A 166 14.12 3.45 -2.10
CA VAL A 166 13.61 4.81 -2.42
C VAL A 166 14.65 5.87 -2.05
N GLN A 167 15.23 5.79 -0.85
CA GLN A 167 16.27 6.73 -0.42
C GLN A 167 17.49 6.68 -1.33
N GLN A 168 17.96 5.49 -1.71
CA GLN A 168 19.10 5.31 -2.61
C GLN A 168 18.80 5.82 -4.01
N PHE A 169 17.63 5.49 -4.58
CA PHE A 169 17.21 5.94 -5.90
C PHE A 169 17.10 7.46 -5.96
N LEU A 170 16.45 8.10 -4.98
CA LEU A 170 16.32 9.56 -4.92
C LEU A 170 17.67 10.25 -4.67
N THR A 171 18.51 9.68 -3.80
CA THR A 171 19.87 10.18 -3.56
C THR A 171 20.71 10.14 -4.83
N LYS A 172 20.66 9.04 -5.59
CA LYS A 172 21.45 8.86 -6.81
C LYS A 172 20.92 9.71 -7.96
N SER A 173 19.62 9.59 -8.26
CA SER A 173 18.95 10.28 -9.36
C SER A 173 18.82 11.78 -9.15
N GLY A 174 18.80 12.26 -7.90
CA GLY A 174 18.54 13.66 -7.60
C GLY A 174 17.14 14.11 -8.06
N LEU A 175 16.15 13.24 -8.22
CA LEU A 175 14.82 13.69 -8.65
C LEU A 175 14.06 14.43 -7.52
N PRO A 176 13.21 15.43 -7.83
CA PRO A 176 12.27 15.97 -6.86
C PRO A 176 11.14 14.97 -6.59
N TRP A 177 10.60 14.98 -5.36
CA TRP A 177 9.54 14.05 -4.99
C TRP A 177 8.44 14.65 -4.11
N LEU A 178 7.31 13.94 -4.12
CA LEU A 178 6.19 14.09 -3.19
C LEU A 178 5.96 12.77 -2.45
N SER A 179 5.62 12.84 -1.18
CA SER A 179 5.12 11.68 -0.45
C SER A 179 3.61 11.78 -0.25
N THR A 180 2.89 10.68 -0.51
CA THR A 180 1.53 10.52 0.02
C THR A 180 1.58 10.43 1.55
N PRO A 181 0.47 10.64 2.29
CA PRO A 181 0.50 10.55 3.75
C PRO A 181 1.17 9.28 4.30
N GLY A 182 0.90 8.12 3.71
CA GLY A 182 1.52 6.84 4.12
C GLY A 182 2.93 6.59 3.58
N GLY A 183 3.45 7.46 2.70
CA GLY A 183 4.84 7.44 2.23
C GLY A 183 5.72 8.51 2.90
N LYS A 184 5.17 9.35 3.77
CA LYS A 184 5.95 10.33 4.55
C LYS A 184 6.87 9.59 5.51
N GLY A 185 8.05 10.13 5.74
CA GLY A 185 9.07 9.54 6.63
C GLY A 185 9.98 8.51 5.97
N ILE A 186 9.65 7.97 4.77
CA ILE A 186 10.61 7.15 4.00
C ILE A 186 11.85 7.98 3.66
N CYS A 187 11.62 9.20 3.16
CA CYS A 187 12.64 10.23 3.08
C CYS A 187 12.24 11.39 3.99
N THR A 188 13.22 12.13 4.50
CA THR A 188 12.94 13.30 5.33
C THR A 188 12.12 14.34 4.55
N ASP A 189 11.02 14.80 5.15
CA ASP A 189 10.13 15.80 4.56
C ASP A 189 10.80 17.18 4.41
N THR A 190 11.87 17.43 5.16
CA THR A 190 12.64 18.68 5.14
C THR A 190 13.70 18.72 4.04
N HIS A 191 13.89 17.62 3.31
CA HIS A 191 14.90 17.56 2.25
C HIS A 191 14.63 18.63 1.16
N PRO A 192 15.66 19.31 0.60
CA PRO A 192 15.46 20.36 -0.41
C PRO A 192 14.75 19.91 -1.70
N ARG A 193 14.74 18.59 -1.98
CA ARG A 193 14.04 17.96 -3.10
C ARG A 193 12.68 17.35 -2.74
N SER A 194 12.28 17.41 -1.47
CA SER A 194 10.91 17.16 -1.03
C SER A 194 10.06 18.40 -1.35
N VAL A 195 9.22 18.31 -2.38
CA VAL A 195 8.45 19.45 -2.91
C VAL A 195 7.00 19.45 -2.43
N ALA A 196 6.73 18.86 -1.27
CA ALA A 196 5.39 18.78 -0.68
C ALA A 196 4.67 20.13 -0.60
N PRO A 197 5.31 21.26 -0.22
CA PRO A 197 4.63 22.55 -0.22
C PRO A 197 4.25 23.05 -1.61
N ALA A 198 4.96 22.63 -2.67
CA ALA A 198 4.67 22.98 -4.06
C ALA A 198 3.78 21.93 -4.78
N ARG A 199 3.13 21.01 -4.05
CA ARG A 199 2.35 19.88 -4.60
C ARG A 199 1.49 20.25 -5.81
N SER A 200 0.61 21.25 -5.68
CA SER A 200 -0.32 21.61 -6.76
C SER A 200 0.39 22.08 -8.03
N PHE A 201 1.52 22.78 -7.87
CA PHE A 201 2.34 23.24 -8.98
C PHE A 201 3.12 22.05 -9.59
N ALA A 202 3.76 21.24 -8.75
CA ALA A 202 4.50 20.06 -9.16
C ALA A 202 3.63 19.11 -10.01
N LEU A 203 2.43 18.72 -9.52
CA LEU A 203 1.55 17.80 -10.24
C LEU A 203 1.08 18.34 -11.60
N ARG A 204 0.72 19.63 -11.66
CA ARG A 204 0.18 20.26 -12.86
C ARG A 204 1.24 20.47 -13.95
N GLU A 205 2.48 20.73 -13.56
CA GLU A 205 3.54 21.11 -14.50
C GLU A 205 4.45 19.93 -14.90
N SER A 206 4.45 18.83 -14.15
CA SER A 206 5.31 17.68 -14.47
C SER A 206 4.95 17.06 -15.82
N ASP A 207 5.97 16.68 -16.58
CA ASP A 207 5.83 15.99 -17.87
C ASP A 207 6.02 14.47 -17.76
N CYS A 208 6.71 14.02 -16.71
CA CYS A 208 6.88 12.62 -16.36
C CYS A 208 6.72 12.41 -14.85
N VAL A 209 5.87 11.47 -14.45
CA VAL A 209 5.66 11.10 -13.04
C VAL A 209 5.99 9.63 -12.83
N LEU A 210 6.90 9.36 -11.90
CA LEU A 210 7.19 8.02 -11.38
C LEU A 210 6.41 7.77 -10.09
N LEU A 211 5.42 6.88 -10.14
CA LEU A 211 4.67 6.40 -8.98
C LEU A 211 5.40 5.19 -8.38
N ILE A 212 5.82 5.30 -7.12
CA ILE A 212 6.47 4.21 -6.39
C ILE A 212 5.51 3.68 -5.32
N GLY A 213 4.86 2.55 -5.58
CA GLY A 213 3.89 1.96 -4.65
C GLY A 213 2.73 2.90 -4.31
N ALA A 214 2.31 3.72 -5.28
CA ALA A 214 1.30 4.76 -5.15
C ALA A 214 0.21 4.57 -6.22
N ARG A 215 -1.05 4.73 -5.82
CA ARG A 215 -2.21 4.67 -6.71
C ARG A 215 -2.67 6.06 -7.10
N LEU A 216 -3.11 6.22 -8.35
CA LEU A 216 -3.81 7.41 -8.81
C LEU A 216 -5.26 7.43 -8.30
N ASN A 217 -5.43 7.50 -6.98
CA ASN A 217 -6.75 7.59 -6.36
C ASN A 217 -7.21 9.05 -6.21
N TRP A 218 -8.30 9.26 -5.48
CA TRP A 218 -8.89 10.59 -5.23
C TRP A 218 -7.89 11.60 -4.66
N MET A 219 -6.92 11.17 -3.84
CA MET A 219 -5.90 12.07 -3.31
C MET A 219 -5.03 12.62 -4.43
N LEU A 220 -4.65 11.79 -5.39
CA LEU A 220 -3.89 12.19 -6.58
C LEU A 220 -4.79 12.60 -7.75
N HIS A 221 -6.04 13.00 -7.48
CA HIS A 221 -6.98 13.49 -8.48
C HIS A 221 -7.12 12.57 -9.70
N PHE A 222 -6.95 11.26 -9.49
CA PHE A 222 -6.98 10.25 -10.55
C PHE A 222 -5.96 10.48 -11.68
N GLY A 223 -4.91 11.28 -11.45
CA GLY A 223 -3.94 11.67 -12.48
C GLY A 223 -4.52 12.56 -13.58
N ARG A 224 -5.68 13.21 -13.34
CA ARG A 224 -6.43 13.92 -14.39
C ARG A 224 -6.23 15.45 -14.36
N PRO A 225 -6.38 16.13 -15.52
CA PRO A 225 -6.51 17.58 -15.59
C PRO A 225 -7.73 18.09 -14.78
N PRO A 226 -7.70 19.35 -14.31
CA PRO A 226 -6.63 20.34 -14.48
C PRO A 226 -5.51 20.22 -13.42
N ARG A 227 -5.56 19.18 -12.56
CA ARG A 227 -4.59 19.00 -11.46
C ARG A 227 -3.29 18.35 -11.92
N PHE A 228 -3.34 17.57 -12.99
CA PHE A 228 -2.19 17.01 -13.69
C PHE A 228 -2.07 17.62 -15.09
N ASN A 229 -0.85 17.65 -15.61
CA ASN A 229 -0.60 17.93 -17.02
C ASN A 229 -1.36 16.90 -17.89
N PRO A 230 -2.19 17.32 -18.88
CA PRO A 230 -2.93 16.39 -19.74
C PRO A 230 -2.03 15.44 -20.55
N ASN A 231 -0.77 15.81 -20.76
CA ASN A 231 0.21 15.02 -21.52
C ASN A 231 1.26 14.36 -20.61
N VAL A 232 1.00 14.28 -19.29
CA VAL A 232 1.92 13.63 -18.36
C VAL A 232 2.13 12.17 -18.73
N LYS A 233 3.39 11.75 -18.77
CA LYS A 233 3.75 10.34 -18.92
C LYS A 233 3.86 9.70 -17.54
N ILE A 234 3.24 8.54 -17.36
CA ILE A 234 3.19 7.86 -16.06
C ILE A 234 4.04 6.59 -16.11
N ILE A 235 5.04 6.52 -15.23
CA ILE A 235 5.75 5.29 -14.89
C ILE A 235 5.19 4.83 -13.54
N GLN A 236 4.80 3.57 -13.41
CA GLN A 236 4.19 3.08 -12.19
C GLN A 236 4.82 1.76 -11.76
N ILE A 237 5.26 1.70 -10.50
CA ILE A 237 5.71 0.49 -9.83
C ILE A 237 4.61 0.04 -8.89
N ASP A 238 4.03 -1.12 -9.15
CA ASP A 238 3.01 -1.74 -8.30
C ASP A 238 3.12 -3.27 -8.36
N ILE A 239 2.68 -3.94 -7.29
CA ILE A 239 2.64 -5.40 -7.20
C ILE A 239 1.34 -5.97 -7.80
N SER A 240 0.30 -5.14 -7.94
CA SER A 240 -1.00 -5.52 -8.49
C SER A 240 -1.11 -5.09 -9.95
N PRO A 241 -1.29 -6.03 -10.91
CA PRO A 241 -1.42 -5.68 -12.32
C PRO A 241 -2.67 -4.84 -12.64
N GLU A 242 -3.73 -4.96 -11.83
CA GLU A 242 -5.00 -4.25 -12.01
C GLU A 242 -4.91 -2.75 -11.68
N GLU A 243 -3.83 -2.30 -11.04
CA GLU A 243 -3.59 -0.89 -10.71
C GLU A 243 -2.99 -0.11 -11.88
N PHE A 244 -2.53 -0.79 -12.93
CA PHE A 244 -2.07 -0.14 -14.16
C PHE A 244 -3.27 0.24 -15.04
N HIS A 245 -3.15 1.36 -15.74
CA HIS A 245 -4.18 1.88 -16.66
C HIS A 245 -5.54 2.21 -16.01
N GLN A 246 -5.68 2.09 -14.68
CA GLN A 246 -6.98 2.21 -14.00
C GLN A 246 -7.64 3.59 -14.20
N ASN A 247 -6.86 4.67 -14.14
CA ASN A 247 -7.39 6.03 -14.18
C ASN A 247 -6.95 6.84 -15.40
N VAL A 248 -5.69 6.68 -15.78
CA VAL A 248 -5.04 7.21 -16.99
C VAL A 248 -4.10 6.13 -17.53
N PRO A 249 -3.76 6.15 -18.84
CA PRO A 249 -2.83 5.18 -19.40
C PRO A 249 -1.46 5.24 -18.71
N THR A 250 -1.00 4.11 -18.16
CA THR A 250 0.36 3.95 -17.67
C THR A 250 1.31 3.82 -18.86
N THR A 251 2.25 4.75 -19.00
CA THR A 251 3.25 4.76 -20.10
C THR A 251 4.24 3.60 -19.96
N VAL A 252 4.71 3.34 -18.74
CA VAL A 252 5.55 2.18 -18.42
C VAL A 252 5.08 1.54 -17.12
N ALA A 253 4.53 0.33 -17.21
CA ALA A 253 4.06 -0.46 -16.08
C ALA A 253 5.17 -1.39 -15.59
N LEU A 254 5.67 -1.15 -14.39
CA LEU A 254 6.68 -1.98 -13.73
C LEU A 254 5.97 -2.87 -12.70
N LEU A 255 5.46 -4.02 -13.16
CA LEU A 255 4.87 -5.04 -12.30
C LEU A 255 5.96 -5.73 -11.48
N GLY A 256 5.98 -5.50 -10.17
CA GLY A 256 6.97 -6.09 -9.29
C GLY A 256 6.98 -5.50 -7.89
N ASP A 257 7.81 -6.07 -7.01
CA ASP A 257 8.08 -5.47 -5.71
C ASP A 257 8.80 -4.13 -5.88
N VAL A 258 8.47 -3.16 -5.03
CA VAL A 258 9.02 -1.80 -5.10
C VAL A 258 10.53 -1.79 -4.89
N GLY A 259 11.02 -2.46 -3.84
CA GLY A 259 12.44 -2.48 -3.51
C GLY A 259 13.25 -3.12 -4.63
N GLU A 260 12.81 -4.30 -5.09
CA GLU A 260 13.51 -5.02 -6.15
C GLU A 260 13.45 -4.30 -7.51
N SER A 261 12.33 -3.66 -7.85
CA SER A 261 12.21 -2.85 -9.07
C SER A 261 13.14 -1.64 -9.04
N LEU A 262 13.24 -0.98 -7.89
CA LEU A 262 14.13 0.18 -7.72
C LEU A 262 15.60 -0.21 -7.79
N ASP A 263 15.99 -1.39 -7.31
CA ASP A 263 17.36 -1.89 -7.43
C ASP A 263 17.78 -2.02 -8.90
N LEU A 264 16.93 -2.64 -9.73
CA LEU A 264 17.13 -2.72 -11.17
C LEU A 264 17.18 -1.33 -11.83
N MET A 265 16.30 -0.41 -11.41
CA MET A 265 16.31 0.96 -11.89
C MET A 265 17.61 1.69 -11.51
N ILE A 266 18.11 1.54 -10.29
CA ILE A 266 19.37 2.14 -9.81
C ILE A 266 20.56 1.64 -10.61
N LEU A 267 20.60 0.34 -10.92
CA LEU A 267 21.63 -0.26 -11.78
C LEU A 267 21.56 0.34 -13.18
N ARG A 268 20.36 0.39 -13.78
CA ARG A 268 20.16 0.90 -15.15
C ARG A 268 20.34 2.43 -15.26
N LEU A 269 20.15 3.16 -14.17
CA LEU A 269 20.37 4.61 -14.11
C LEU A 269 21.82 4.99 -14.46
N GLY A 270 22.79 4.12 -14.14
CA GLY A 270 24.22 4.42 -14.30
C GLY A 270 24.62 5.61 -13.43
N ASP A 271 25.42 6.53 -13.98
CA ASP A 271 25.86 7.76 -13.30
C ASP A 271 24.93 8.97 -13.55
N TRP A 272 23.77 8.74 -14.18
CA TRP A 272 22.85 9.83 -14.47
C TRP A 272 22.28 10.43 -13.19
N ARG A 273 22.23 11.76 -13.17
CA ARG A 273 21.63 12.57 -12.09
C ARG A 273 20.90 13.75 -12.68
N PHE A 274 19.71 14.04 -12.18
CA PHE A 274 18.94 15.20 -12.54
C PHE A 274 19.64 16.50 -12.06
N PRO A 275 19.90 17.47 -12.96
CA PRO A 275 20.67 18.66 -12.62
C PRO A 275 20.06 19.44 -11.46
N GLU A 276 20.90 19.87 -10.53
CA GLU A 276 20.45 20.63 -9.35
C GLU A 276 19.98 22.04 -9.69
N HIS A 277 20.65 22.69 -10.62
CA HIS A 277 20.37 24.06 -11.05
C HIS A 277 19.52 24.12 -12.32
N SER A 278 18.68 23.10 -12.57
CA SER A 278 17.74 23.13 -13.68
C SER A 278 16.64 24.17 -13.45
N LYS A 279 16.09 24.71 -14.54
CA LYS A 279 14.93 25.62 -14.49
C LYS A 279 13.79 25.01 -13.66
N TRP A 280 13.55 23.71 -13.82
CA TRP A 280 12.51 23.00 -13.08
C TRP A 280 12.73 23.02 -11.56
N MET A 281 13.95 22.74 -11.10
CA MET A 281 14.27 22.78 -9.68
C MET A 281 14.14 24.20 -9.10
N THR A 282 14.51 25.23 -9.87
CA THR A 282 14.33 26.63 -9.46
C THR A 282 12.85 26.97 -9.29
N GLU A 283 12.01 26.67 -10.28
CA GLU A 283 10.57 26.92 -10.22
C GLU A 283 9.90 26.19 -9.03
N LEU A 284 10.29 24.94 -8.76
CA LEU A 284 9.81 24.18 -7.61
C LEU A 284 10.24 24.80 -6.28
N ARG A 285 11.48 25.28 -6.16
CA ARG A 285 12.00 25.94 -4.95
C ARG A 285 11.28 27.27 -4.71
N GLU A 286 11.09 28.08 -5.75
CA GLU A 286 10.36 29.35 -5.66
C GLU A 286 8.92 29.12 -5.20
N ASN A 287 8.21 28.15 -5.77
CA ASN A 287 6.84 27.82 -5.37
C ASN A 287 6.79 27.28 -3.93
N THR A 288 7.76 26.43 -3.56
CA THR A 288 7.89 25.90 -2.19
C THR A 288 8.09 27.02 -1.18
N ASN A 289 9.00 27.95 -1.45
CA ASN A 289 9.29 29.08 -0.59
C ASN A 289 8.08 30.02 -0.46
N LYS A 290 7.40 30.32 -1.59
CA LYS A 290 6.16 31.10 -1.59
C LYS A 290 5.11 30.48 -0.67
N ASN A 291 4.84 29.18 -0.80
CA ASN A 291 3.79 28.53 -0.02
C ASN A 291 4.16 28.37 1.47
N ARG A 292 5.45 28.19 1.80
CA ARG A 292 5.91 28.20 3.20
C ARG A 292 5.67 29.55 3.87
N HIS A 293 5.90 30.66 3.17
CA HIS A 293 5.64 32.00 3.72
C HIS A 293 4.15 32.21 4.00
N TYR A 294 3.25 31.80 3.09
CA TYR A 294 1.80 31.93 3.31
C TYR A 294 1.30 31.20 4.57
N ILE A 295 1.85 30.03 4.89
CA ILE A 295 1.43 29.25 6.07
C ILE A 295 1.85 29.95 7.37
N PHE A 296 3.03 30.60 7.39
CA PHE A 296 3.53 31.34 8.55
C PHE A 296 2.67 32.56 8.93
N PHE A 297 1.85 33.09 8.03
CA PHE A 297 0.91 34.18 8.35
C PHE A 297 -0.33 33.72 9.13
N PHE A 298 -0.60 32.41 9.20
CA PHE A 298 -1.73 31.85 9.97
C PHE A 298 -1.29 31.35 11.35
N THR A 299 -0.53 32.15 12.09
CA THR A 299 -0.05 31.91 13.45
C THR A 299 -0.96 32.49 14.54
N SER A 300 -2.19 32.87 14.18
CA SER A 300 -3.20 33.23 15.18
C SER A 300 -3.88 31.97 15.74
N PRO A 301 -4.17 31.91 17.06
CA PRO A 301 -4.87 30.78 17.70
C PRO A 301 -6.29 30.53 17.15
N LEU A 302 -6.79 31.42 16.30
CA LEU A 302 -8.04 31.23 15.55
C LEU A 302 -7.92 30.24 14.38
N TYR A 303 -6.70 29.87 13.98
CA TYR A 303 -6.46 28.98 12.86
C TYR A 303 -5.87 27.63 13.30
N PRO A 304 -6.34 26.49 12.75
CA PRO A 304 -5.78 25.16 13.05
C PRO A 304 -4.26 25.05 12.82
N SER A 305 -3.70 25.85 11.91
CA SER A 305 -2.26 25.92 11.64
C SER A 305 -1.43 26.34 12.86
N TYR A 306 -1.99 27.16 13.76
CA TYR A 306 -1.31 27.57 14.99
C TYR A 306 -1.06 26.38 15.93
N PHE A 307 -2.08 25.53 16.14
CA PHE A 307 -1.94 24.35 16.98
C PHE A 307 -0.94 23.34 16.39
N ASN A 308 -0.90 23.21 15.07
CA ASN A 308 0.09 22.36 14.40
C ASN A 308 1.53 22.87 14.61
N SER A 309 1.76 24.19 14.62
CA SER A 309 3.10 24.72 14.92
C SER A 309 3.56 24.44 16.34
N GLN A 310 2.65 24.35 17.32
CA GLN A 310 3.00 24.09 18.71
C GLN A 310 3.34 22.63 19.03
N ILE A 311 2.96 21.68 18.18
CA ILE A 311 3.31 20.25 18.36
C ILE A 311 4.75 19.95 17.93
N ILE A 312 5.34 20.83 17.11
CA ILE A 312 6.67 20.64 16.49
C ILE A 312 7.79 21.28 17.34
N GLU A 313 7.43 22.14 18.30
CA GLU A 313 8.35 22.69 19.33
C GLU A 313 8.44 21.77 20.54
#